data_AF-A0AAD4Z1D5-F1
#
_entry.id   AF-A0AAD4Z1D5-F1
#
_cell.length_a   1.000
_cell.length_b   1.000
_cell.length_c   1.000
_cell.angle_alpha   90.00
_cell.angle_beta   90.00
_cell.angle_gamma   90.00
#
_symmetry.space_group_name_H-M   'P 1'
#
loop_
_entity.id
_entity.type
_entity.pdbx_description
1 polymer ?
#
loop_
_entity_poly.entity_id
_entity_poly.type
_entity_poly.pdbx_seq_one_letter_code
_entity_poly.pdbx_strand_id
1 'polypeptide(L)'
;MIGSIDCMHWQWKNCPTAWQGDYENRKGQKSIILEAVAGFDTWVWHSFFGVAGSQNDLNVLGQSPVFNDILRGEAPNITYEINNTIYQTGYYLADGIYPRWTTFVKTIPHPRSHKQNFFARYQEGYRKDVERCFGILQARWAIIRGTARLFDEEVLRSIMMTCIIPP
;
A
#
# COMPACT_ATOMS: atom_id res chain seq x y z
N MET A 1 12.33 9.43 -4.46
CA MET A 1 11.42 8.30 -4.15
C MET A 1 10.68 8.62 -2.88
N ILE A 2 9.35 8.49 -2.86
CA ILE A 2 8.55 8.68 -1.64
C ILE A 2 8.50 7.37 -0.85
N GLY A 3 8.13 6.27 -1.51
CA GLY A 3 8.09 4.95 -0.90
C GLY A 3 7.54 3.92 -1.87
N SER A 4 7.28 2.73 -1.35
CA SER A 4 6.61 1.66 -2.07
C SER A 4 5.15 1.60 -1.64
N ILE A 5 4.23 1.52 -2.59
CA ILE A 5 2.79 1.40 -2.33
C ILE A 5 2.37 -0.06 -2.44
N ASP A 6 1.58 -0.53 -1.49
CA ASP A 6 0.97 -1.85 -1.55
C ASP A 6 -0.22 -1.96 -0.59
N CYS A 7 -0.99 -3.04 -0.72
CA CYS A 7 -2.11 -3.37 0.14
C CYS A 7 -1.80 -4.60 1.01
N MET A 8 -2.31 -4.61 2.24
CA MET A 8 -2.40 -5.81 3.07
C MET A 8 -3.83 -6.07 3.53
N HIS A 9 -4.16 -7.35 3.73
CA HIS A 9 -5.45 -7.77 4.28
C HIS A 9 -5.32 -8.06 5.77
N TRP A 10 -6.20 -7.47 6.57
CA TRP A 10 -6.40 -7.87 7.96
C TRP A 10 -7.70 -8.66 8.08
N GLN A 11 -7.61 -9.92 8.53
CA GLN A 11 -8.77 -10.80 8.61
C GLN A 11 -9.74 -10.36 9.71
N TRP A 12 -11.02 -10.36 9.39
CA TRP A 12 -12.13 -9.99 10.27
C TRP A 12 -13.01 -11.19 10.59
N LYS A 13 -12.71 -11.85 11.72
CA LYS A 13 -13.39 -13.08 12.14
C LYS A 13 -14.87 -12.85 12.44
N ASN A 14 -15.18 -11.74 13.09
CA ASN A 14 -16.53 -11.40 13.52
C ASN A 14 -17.21 -10.39 12.57
N CYS A 15 -16.87 -10.45 11.27
CA CYS A 15 -17.52 -9.64 10.26
C CYS A 15 -19.06 -9.86 10.30
N PRO A 16 -19.86 -8.78 10.46
CA PRO A 16 -21.31 -8.87 10.52
C PRO A 16 -21.88 -9.62 9.31
N THR A 17 -22.86 -10.50 9.53
CA THR A 17 -23.44 -11.34 8.47
C THR A 17 -23.90 -10.54 7.25
N ALA A 18 -24.47 -9.36 7.47
CA ALA A 18 -24.93 -8.47 6.40
C ALA A 18 -23.79 -7.99 5.47
N TRP A 19 -22.54 -8.00 5.92
CA TRP A 19 -21.38 -7.47 5.19
C TRP A 19 -20.45 -8.58 4.69
N GLN A 20 -20.69 -9.84 5.06
CA GLN A 20 -19.75 -10.93 4.72
C GLN A 20 -19.53 -11.09 3.22
N GLY A 21 -20.54 -10.83 2.39
CA GLY A 21 -20.40 -10.90 0.93
C GLY A 21 -19.36 -9.93 0.40
N ASP A 22 -19.41 -8.66 0.82
CA ASP A 22 -18.49 -7.62 0.34
C ASP A 22 -17.08 -7.78 0.91
N TYR A 23 -16.94 -8.32 2.13
CA TYR A 23 -15.64 -8.45 2.78
C TYR A 23 -14.96 -9.79 2.53
N GLU A 24 -15.62 -10.72 1.84
CA GLU A 24 -15.04 -12.00 1.47
C GLU A 24 -14.02 -11.85 0.33
N ASN A 25 -12.76 -12.15 0.64
CA ASN A 25 -11.69 -12.16 -0.34
C ASN A 25 -11.72 -13.45 -1.20
N ARG A 26 -10.84 -13.51 -2.21
CA ARG A 26 -10.72 -14.65 -3.12
C ARG A 26 -10.41 -16.00 -2.45
N LYS A 27 -9.99 -16.00 -1.18
CA LYS A 27 -9.70 -17.20 -0.38
C LYS A 27 -10.87 -17.57 0.55
N GLY A 28 -12.03 -16.94 0.42
CA GLY A 28 -13.19 -17.14 1.29
C GLY A 28 -13.04 -16.50 2.68
N GLN A 29 -12.00 -15.69 2.91
CA GLN A 29 -11.72 -15.07 4.20
C GLN A 29 -12.26 -13.64 4.23
N LYS A 30 -12.86 -13.28 5.37
CA LYS A 30 -13.47 -11.97 5.57
C LYS A 30 -12.33 -11.05 6.00
N SER A 31 -12.11 -9.95 5.30
CA SER A 31 -10.94 -9.09 5.57
C SER A 31 -11.22 -7.63 5.24
N ILE A 32 -10.47 -6.76 5.90
CA ILE A 32 -10.44 -5.32 5.63
C ILE A 32 -9.04 -4.99 5.10
N ILE A 33 -8.98 -4.16 4.07
CA ILE A 33 -7.73 -3.80 3.39
C ILE A 33 -7.16 -2.53 4.02
N LEU A 34 -5.84 -2.55 4.21
CA LEU A 34 -4.98 -1.41 4.46
C LEU A 34 -4.12 -1.18 3.21
N GLU A 35 -4.24 -0.01 2.59
CA GLU A 35 -3.23 0.51 1.65
C GLU A 35 -2.22 1.34 2.46
N ALA A 36 -0.93 1.21 2.14
CA ALA A 36 0.09 2.07 2.70
C ALA A 36 1.18 2.43 1.68
N VAL A 37 1.80 3.58 1.91
CA VAL A 37 3.09 3.93 1.28
C VAL A 37 4.16 3.94 2.36
N ALA A 38 5.17 3.10 2.22
CA ALA A 38 6.26 3.03 3.19
C ALA A 38 7.65 3.15 2.54
N GLY A 39 8.56 3.83 3.24
CA GLY A 39 9.95 4.00 2.86
C GLY A 39 10.87 2.88 3.35
N PHE A 40 12.14 2.94 2.94
CA PHE A 40 13.19 2.01 3.36
C PHE A 40 13.47 2.05 4.88
N ASP A 41 13.21 3.17 5.52
CA ASP A 41 13.31 3.35 6.97
C ASP A 41 12.03 2.91 7.71
N THR A 42 11.07 2.30 7.00
CA THR A 42 9.74 1.91 7.51
C THR A 42 8.85 3.09 7.91
N TRP A 43 9.23 4.31 7.53
CA TRP A 43 8.37 5.47 7.65
C TRP A 43 7.14 5.32 6.76
N VAL A 44 5.96 5.51 7.33
CA VAL A 44 4.68 5.43 6.62
C VAL A 44 4.29 6.85 6.17
N TRP A 45 4.33 7.08 4.86
CA TRP A 45 3.98 8.36 4.24
C TRP A 45 2.48 8.52 4.01
N HIS A 46 1.79 7.41 3.83
CA HIS A 46 0.35 7.36 3.58
C HIS A 46 -0.23 6.06 4.13
N SER A 47 -1.47 6.14 4.62
CA SER A 47 -2.23 4.96 5.02
C SER A 47 -3.72 5.18 4.79
N PHE A 48 -4.40 4.18 4.27
CA PHE A 48 -5.83 4.20 4.01
C PHE A 48 -6.44 2.83 4.35
N PHE A 49 -7.36 2.81 5.32
CA PHE A 49 -7.92 1.59 5.88
C PHE A 49 -9.45 1.61 5.90
N GLY A 50 -10.06 0.47 5.61
CA GLY A 50 -11.51 0.27 5.67
C GLY A 50 -12.10 -0.36 4.41
N VAL A 51 -11.31 -0.52 3.35
CA VAL A 51 -11.83 -1.07 2.09
C VAL A 51 -12.13 -2.56 2.24
N ALA A 52 -13.28 -2.98 1.71
CA ALA A 52 -13.74 -4.37 1.81
C ALA A 52 -12.78 -5.35 1.11
N GLY A 53 -12.58 -6.52 1.73
CA GLY A 53 -11.60 -7.53 1.29
C GLY A 53 -11.86 -8.19 -0.06
N SER A 54 -13.03 -8.02 -0.66
CA SER A 54 -13.32 -8.47 -2.03
C SER A 54 -12.66 -7.59 -3.10
N GLN A 55 -12.28 -6.36 -2.74
CA GLN A 55 -11.70 -5.38 -3.66
C GLN A 55 -10.24 -5.73 -3.98
N ASN A 56 -9.79 -5.30 -5.16
CA ASN A 56 -8.38 -5.38 -5.55
C ASN A 56 -7.68 -4.04 -5.33
N ASP A 57 -6.36 -4.02 -5.45
CA ASP A 57 -5.53 -2.85 -5.17
C ASP A 57 -5.87 -1.65 -6.07
N LEU A 58 -6.34 -1.87 -7.31
CA LEU A 58 -6.78 -0.79 -8.20
C LEU A 58 -8.07 -0.13 -7.71
N ASN A 59 -9.00 -0.92 -7.19
CA ASN A 59 -10.25 -0.41 -6.62
C ASN A 59 -9.98 0.33 -5.31
N VAL A 60 -9.01 -0.14 -4.52
CA VAL A 60 -8.54 0.53 -3.30
C VAL A 60 -7.90 1.86 -3.66
N LEU A 61 -6.98 1.87 -4.64
CA LEU A 61 -6.33 3.07 -5.14
C LEU A 61 -7.34 4.12 -5.64
N GLY A 62 -8.39 3.68 -6.34
CA GLY A 62 -9.45 4.56 -6.84
C GLY A 62 -10.28 5.23 -5.74
N GLN A 63 -10.27 4.70 -4.53
CA GLN A 63 -10.95 5.28 -3.35
C GLN A 63 -9.97 6.04 -2.43
N SER A 64 -8.68 5.80 -2.60
CA SER A 64 -7.64 6.31 -1.72
C SER A 64 -7.35 7.79 -1.93
N PRO A 65 -7.14 8.58 -0.86
CA PRO A 65 -6.72 9.96 -0.95
C PRO A 65 -5.22 10.13 -1.24
N VAL A 66 -4.46 9.05 -1.54
CA VAL A 66 -2.98 9.04 -1.65
C VAL A 66 -2.40 10.12 -2.57
N PHE A 67 -3.17 10.58 -3.56
CA PHE A 67 -2.74 11.61 -4.52
C PHE A 67 -3.44 12.95 -4.35
N ASN A 68 -4.27 13.15 -3.34
CA ASN A 68 -5.02 14.40 -3.15
C ASN A 68 -4.10 15.62 -3.07
N ASP A 69 -3.00 15.53 -2.32
CA ASP A 69 -2.07 16.65 -2.16
C ASP A 69 -1.33 16.96 -3.46
N ILE A 70 -1.00 15.94 -4.26
CA ILE A 70 -0.42 16.13 -5.60
C ILE A 70 -1.43 16.84 -6.51
N LEU A 71 -2.69 16.38 -6.49
CA LEU A 71 -3.76 16.94 -7.32
C LEU A 71 -4.13 18.39 -6.92
N ARG A 72 -3.99 18.73 -5.63
CA ARG A 72 -4.20 20.09 -5.11
C ARG A 72 -2.99 21.02 -5.29
N GLY A 73 -1.82 20.47 -5.66
CA GLY A 73 -0.57 21.22 -5.71
C GLY A 73 0.00 21.55 -4.32
N GLU A 74 -0.41 20.80 -3.30
CA GLU A 74 0.02 20.93 -1.90
C GLU A 74 1.13 19.94 -1.52
N ALA A 75 1.45 19.01 -2.43
CA ALA A 75 2.52 18.04 -2.22
C ALA A 75 3.90 18.72 -2.06
N PRO A 76 4.83 18.11 -1.30
CA PRO A 76 6.17 18.65 -1.13
C PRO A 76 6.90 18.89 -2.46
N ASN A 77 7.59 20.02 -2.56
CA ASN A 77 8.46 20.30 -3.70
C ASN A 77 9.65 19.33 -3.68
N ILE A 78 9.70 18.45 -4.67
CA ILE A 78 10.79 17.50 -4.88
C ILE A 78 11.44 17.86 -6.21
N THR A 79 12.76 17.92 -6.28
CA THR A 79 13.47 18.09 -7.55
C THR A 79 14.63 17.11 -7.63
N TYR A 80 14.69 16.34 -8.71
CA TYR A 80 15.78 15.42 -8.99
C TYR A 80 16.03 15.30 -10.49
N GLU A 81 17.21 14.82 -10.86
CA GLU A 81 17.64 14.68 -12.25
C GLU A 81 17.94 13.20 -12.56
N ILE A 82 17.40 12.70 -13.68
CA ILE A 82 17.76 11.38 -14.23
C ILE A 82 18.04 11.57 -15.71
N ASN A 83 19.21 11.13 -16.18
CA ASN A 83 19.61 11.22 -17.59
C ASN A 83 19.38 12.63 -18.20
N ASN A 84 19.84 13.68 -17.52
CA ASN A 84 19.67 15.08 -17.93
C ASN A 84 18.21 15.56 -18.01
N THR A 85 17.28 14.81 -17.43
CA THR A 85 15.86 15.18 -17.33
C THR A 85 15.54 15.54 -15.89
N ILE A 86 15.04 16.75 -15.67
CA ILE A 86 14.63 17.24 -14.35
C ILE A 86 13.18 16.82 -14.09
N TYR A 87 12.94 16.25 -12.91
CA TYR A 87 11.63 15.86 -12.43
C TYR A 87 11.27 16.69 -11.20
N GLN A 88 10.03 17.15 -11.15
CA GLN A 88 9.51 18.02 -10.08
C GLN A 88 8.44 17.35 -9.20
N THR A 89 8.14 16.08 -9.47
CA THR A 89 7.14 15.30 -8.74
C THR A 89 7.81 14.05 -8.19
N GLY A 90 7.51 13.72 -6.93
CA GLY A 90 7.94 12.47 -6.35
C GLY A 90 7.37 11.25 -7.09
N TYR A 91 8.00 10.11 -6.88
CA TYR A 91 7.55 8.84 -7.44
C TYR A 91 7.45 7.75 -6.36
N TYR A 92 6.58 6.79 -6.63
CA TYR A 92 6.27 5.63 -5.81
C TYR A 92 6.68 4.37 -6.55
N LEU A 93 7.24 3.39 -5.84
CA LEU A 93 7.37 2.05 -6.42
C LEU A 93 6.05 1.31 -6.30
N ALA A 94 5.63 0.72 -7.39
CA ALA A 94 4.41 -0.07 -7.48
C ALA A 94 4.71 -1.38 -8.23
N ASP A 95 3.83 -2.35 -8.08
CA ASP A 95 3.93 -3.60 -8.83
C ASP A 95 3.40 -3.45 -10.27
N GLY A 96 3.22 -4.58 -10.95
CA GLY A 96 2.73 -4.62 -12.33
C GLY A 96 1.26 -4.23 -12.53
N ILE A 97 0.40 -4.30 -11.50
CA ILE A 97 -1.05 -4.11 -11.66
C ILE A 97 -1.46 -2.64 -11.63
N TYR A 98 -0.69 -1.77 -10.96
CA TYR A 98 -0.95 -0.33 -10.88
C TYR A 98 -0.98 0.35 -12.27
N PRO A 99 -1.72 1.46 -12.45
CA PRO A 99 -1.78 2.15 -13.73
C PRO A 99 -0.42 2.74 -14.15
N ARG A 100 -0.25 3.00 -15.45
CA ARG A 100 0.96 3.67 -15.97
C ARG A 100 0.84 5.18 -15.79
N TRP A 101 1.02 5.65 -14.56
CA TRP A 101 1.09 7.08 -14.24
C TRP A 101 2.53 7.54 -14.08
N THR A 102 2.79 8.83 -14.32
CA THR A 102 4.13 9.44 -14.21
C THR A 102 4.71 9.35 -12.80
N THR A 103 3.85 9.25 -11.79
CA THR A 103 4.26 9.08 -10.38
C THR A 103 4.59 7.63 -10.02
N PHE A 104 4.22 6.63 -10.84
CA PHE A 104 4.52 5.23 -10.57
C PHE A 104 5.73 4.73 -11.34
N VAL A 105 6.70 4.20 -10.61
CA VAL A 105 7.82 3.43 -11.16
C VAL A 105 7.54 1.96 -10.92
N LYS A 106 7.15 1.27 -11.98
CA LYS A 106 6.75 -0.15 -11.96
C LYS A 106 7.88 -1.07 -12.38
N THR A 107 7.84 -2.33 -11.97
CA THR A 107 8.68 -3.37 -12.56
C THR A 107 8.42 -3.51 -14.07
N ILE A 108 9.43 -3.97 -14.81
CA ILE A 108 9.30 -4.23 -16.25
C ILE A 108 8.74 -5.64 -16.41
N PRO A 109 7.53 -5.82 -16.97
CA PRO A 109 6.97 -7.15 -17.17
C PRO A 109 7.76 -7.88 -18.25
N HIS A 110 8.14 -9.13 -17.98
CA HIS A 110 8.90 -10.00 -18.89
C HIS A 110 10.20 -9.35 -19.40
N PRO A 111 11.16 -9.04 -18.51
CA PRO A 111 12.44 -8.43 -18.90
C PRO A 111 13.23 -9.35 -19.83
N ARG A 112 13.69 -8.83 -20.98
CA ARG A 112 14.42 -9.62 -21.99
C ARG A 112 15.90 -9.27 -22.08
N SER A 113 16.23 -8.00 -21.88
CA SER A 113 17.63 -7.53 -21.89
C SER A 113 18.27 -7.59 -20.50
N HIS A 114 19.60 -7.63 -20.44
CA HIS A 114 20.34 -7.56 -19.17
C HIS A 114 19.97 -6.31 -18.37
N LYS A 115 19.82 -5.15 -19.02
CA LYS A 115 19.42 -3.90 -18.37
C LYS A 115 18.01 -3.97 -17.77
N GLN A 116 17.05 -4.56 -18.49
CA GLN A 116 15.68 -4.73 -17.99
C GLN A 116 15.65 -5.70 -16.80
N ASN A 117 16.39 -6.81 -16.88
CA ASN A 117 16.51 -7.76 -15.78
C ASN A 117 17.10 -7.11 -14.53
N PHE A 118 18.17 -6.32 -14.72
CA PHE A 118 18.79 -5.57 -13.64
C PHE A 118 17.80 -4.59 -13.01
N PHE A 119 17.12 -3.78 -13.81
CA PHE A 119 16.12 -2.83 -13.31
C PHE A 119 14.99 -3.52 -12.55
N ALA A 120 14.37 -4.56 -13.13
CA ALA A 120 13.27 -5.29 -12.50
C ALA A 120 13.70 -5.86 -11.14
N ARG A 121 14.87 -6.49 -11.06
CA ARG A 121 15.40 -7.06 -9.81
C ARG A 121 15.57 -6.02 -8.71
N TYR A 122 16.13 -4.85 -9.03
CA TYR A 122 16.32 -3.79 -8.03
C TYR A 122 14.99 -3.15 -7.64
N GLN A 123 14.13 -2.84 -8.61
CA GLN A 123 12.82 -2.25 -8.35
C GLN A 123 11.98 -3.17 -7.44
N GLU A 124 11.92 -4.47 -7.74
CA GLU A 124 11.20 -5.46 -6.93
C GLU A 124 11.85 -5.66 -5.56
N GLY A 125 13.17 -5.56 -5.48
CA GLY A 125 13.91 -5.60 -4.22
C GLY A 125 13.54 -4.45 -3.29
N TYR A 126 13.53 -3.21 -3.79
CA TYR A 126 13.12 -2.03 -3.03
C TYR A 126 11.61 -2.02 -2.72
N ARG A 127 10.77 -2.58 -3.60
CA ARG A 127 9.33 -2.67 -3.33
C ARG A 127 9.02 -3.47 -2.07
N LYS A 128 9.90 -4.38 -1.64
CA LYS A 128 9.75 -5.12 -0.37
C LYS A 128 9.78 -4.24 0.87
N ASP A 129 10.13 -2.96 0.77
CA ASP A 129 10.13 -2.03 1.90
C ASP A 129 8.74 -1.92 2.55
N VAL A 130 7.66 -1.87 1.75
CA VAL A 130 6.29 -1.81 2.27
C VAL A 130 5.80 -3.17 2.80
N GLU A 131 6.17 -4.27 2.14
CA GLU A 131 5.91 -5.62 2.66
C GLU A 131 6.62 -5.84 4.01
N ARG A 132 7.85 -5.35 4.17
CA ARG A 132 8.59 -5.36 5.43
C ARG A 132 7.91 -4.48 6.48
N CYS A 133 7.40 -3.30 6.10
CA CYS A 133 6.62 -2.45 7.00
C CYS A 133 5.39 -3.19 7.55
N PHE A 134 4.63 -3.88 6.69
CA PHE A 134 3.51 -4.72 7.13
C PHE A 134 3.95 -5.86 8.05
N GLY A 135 5.07 -6.52 7.72
CA GLY A 135 5.65 -7.56 8.58
C GLY A 135 6.00 -7.03 9.98
N ILE A 136 6.58 -5.83 10.06
CA ILE A 136 6.89 -5.17 11.34
C ILE A 136 5.62 -4.79 12.09
N LEU A 137 4.61 -4.24 11.41
CA LEU A 137 3.31 -3.91 12.00
C LEU A 137 2.69 -5.14 12.68
N GLN A 138 2.63 -6.26 11.97
CA GLN A 138 2.13 -7.54 12.49
C GLN A 138 3.04 -8.14 13.57
N ALA A 139 4.36 -7.95 13.48
CA ALA A 139 5.29 -8.42 14.50
C ALA A 139 5.13 -7.62 15.80
N ARG A 140 4.93 -6.31 15.71
CA ARG A 140 4.83 -5.40 16.85
C ARG A 140 3.51 -5.53 17.58
N TRP A 141 2.40 -5.63 16.85
CA TRP A 141 1.06 -5.57 17.42
C TRP A 141 0.36 -6.93 17.33
N ALA A 142 0.24 -7.60 18.48
CA ALA A 142 -0.46 -8.88 18.56
C ALA A 142 -1.92 -8.80 18.07
N ILE A 143 -2.58 -7.64 18.26
CA ILE A 143 -3.94 -7.39 17.78
C ILE A 143 -4.03 -7.41 16.25
N ILE A 144 -3.05 -6.85 15.55
CA ILE A 144 -2.98 -6.83 14.08
C ILE A 144 -2.49 -8.18 13.53
N ARG A 145 -1.59 -8.87 14.25
CA ARG A 145 -1.12 -10.21 13.88
C ARG A 145 -2.24 -11.23 13.83
N GLY A 146 -3.17 -11.14 14.78
CA GLY A 146 -4.33 -12.01 14.87
C GLY A 146 -5.47 -11.58 13.97
N THR A 147 -6.56 -12.33 14.00
CA THR A 147 -7.83 -11.94 13.38
C THR A 147 -8.53 -10.87 14.23
N ALA A 148 -9.08 -9.84 13.59
CA ALA A 148 -9.96 -8.88 14.22
C ALA A 148 -11.24 -9.57 14.73
N ARG A 149 -11.58 -9.33 16.00
CA ARG A 149 -12.74 -9.94 16.69
C ARG A 149 -13.80 -8.93 17.11
N LEU A 150 -13.53 -7.64 16.97
CA LEU A 150 -14.53 -6.60 17.24
C LEU A 150 -15.50 -6.53 16.05
N PHE A 151 -16.74 -6.10 16.31
CA PHE A 151 -17.80 -6.04 15.30
C PHE A 151 -17.91 -4.68 14.61
N ASP A 152 -17.33 -3.64 15.20
CA ASP A 152 -17.44 -2.27 14.72
C ASP A 152 -16.24 -1.89 13.86
N GLU A 153 -16.48 -1.55 12.60
CA GLU A 153 -15.44 -1.14 11.66
C GLU A 153 -14.71 0.13 12.12
N GLU A 154 -15.40 1.10 12.72
CA GLU A 154 -14.76 2.35 13.18
C GLU A 154 -13.77 2.09 14.30
N VAL A 155 -14.07 1.11 15.16
CA VAL A 155 -13.14 0.67 16.21
C VAL A 155 -11.94 -0.05 15.59
N LEU A 156 -12.17 -0.90 14.58
CA LEU A 156 -11.07 -1.56 13.85
C LEU A 156 -10.19 -0.55 13.13
N ARG A 157 -10.77 0.49 12.52
CA ARG A 157 -10.05 1.59 11.91
C ARG A 157 -9.21 2.34 12.93
N SER A 158 -9.80 2.69 14.07
CA SER A 158 -9.08 3.35 15.16
C SER A 158 -7.88 2.53 15.63
N ILE A 159 -8.04 1.20 15.77
CA ILE A 159 -6.94 0.29 16.12
C ILE A 159 -5.86 0.31 15.03
N MET A 160 -6.22 0.10 13.76
CA MET A 160 -5.25 0.05 12.66
C MET A 160 -4.46 1.35 12.56
N MET A 161 -5.16 2.48 12.55
CA MET A 161 -4.54 3.81 12.42
C MET A 161 -3.67 4.17 13.64
N THR A 162 -4.02 3.67 14.83
CA THR A 162 -3.16 3.83 16.02
C THR A 162 -1.90 2.95 15.92
N CYS A 163 -2.03 1.72 15.44
CA CYS A 163 -0.92 0.79 15.33
C CYS A 163 0.07 1.15 14.20
N ILE A 164 -0.41 1.77 13.12
CA ILE A 164 0.40 2.07 11.94
C ILE A 164 1.31 3.28 12.11
N ILE A 165 0.99 4.17 13.05
CA ILE A 165 1.86 5.28 13.42
C ILE A 165 2.97 4.70 14.31
N PRO A 166 4.22 4.59 13.85
CA PRO A 166 5.31 4.27 14.76
C PRO A 166 5.49 5.45 15.75
N PRO A 167 5.84 5.19 17.02
CA PRO A 167 6.24 6.23 17.95
C PRO A 167 7.58 6.85 17.56
#